data_AF-A0A5P8MTZ7-F1
#
_entry.id   AF-A0A5P8MTZ7-F1
#
_cell.length_a   1.000
_cell.length_b   1.000
_cell.length_c   1.000
_cell.angle_alpha   90.00
_cell.angle_beta   90.00
_cell.angle_gamma   90.00
#
_symmetry.space_group_name_H-M   'P 1'
#
loop_
_entity.id
_entity.type
_entity.pdbx_description
1 polymer ?
#
loop_
_entity_poly.entity_id
_entity_poly.type
_entity_poly.pdbx_seq_one_letter_code
_entity_poly.pdbx_strand_id
1 'polypeptide(L)'
;MAVMKVFTGPPGTGKTWRAARAAVDILRPGTASDNVQAVHQQLVEEGRIVWVTFHPSYSYEDFVEGFRPEETPTGNVIYSIAQGPFLLACRTASAAVSANRFAVGQLLGPNDRYRVTHVEAGGLVLATVANTRGDAVAGEEDEPAQGFVDFWTLKKFADQGRPVKDFRIPGKENDRKKQVARELGVPSTFFNNAGRHAAVYEALQRDGTVIEPTPVVLVIDEINRADLSRVFGELITLLEFDKRQGASEERRVTLTYSGKPLGVPASLSVIGTMNTADKSLSTVDLALRRRFDFVAVPPEPLLTPDQWAGLDLRSLFSDLNRRITAVNGPENLVGHADYMSNKLEELRIREGYGDDEDGRLRAVAHVLRMKTIPFLVDLFRGDGRLVRFVAGNDLFVEEPMDDLAEALQALGRFDPDPVTRPAAWWHPREPDWDGARFAARFPSVPASGV
;
A
#
# COMPACT_ATOMS: atom_id res chain seq x y z
N MET A 1 -11.14 14.38 -4.16
CA MET A 1 -10.83 14.47 -2.73
C MET A 1 -9.94 13.30 -2.35
N ALA A 2 -9.04 13.46 -1.37
CA ALA A 2 -8.24 12.34 -0.87
C ALA A 2 -9.13 11.26 -0.24
N VAL A 3 -8.70 10.02 -0.34
CA VAL A 3 -9.45 8.84 0.10
C VAL A 3 -8.69 8.13 1.22
N MET A 4 -9.41 7.67 2.24
CA MET A 4 -8.90 6.85 3.33
C MET A 4 -9.71 5.56 3.38
N LYS A 5 -9.15 4.44 2.92
CA LYS A 5 -9.90 3.18 2.76
C LYS A 5 -9.09 1.98 3.21
N VAL A 6 -9.73 1.00 3.83
CA VAL A 6 -9.11 -0.29 4.15
C VAL A 6 -9.94 -1.43 3.59
N PHE A 7 -9.36 -2.25 2.72
CA PHE A 7 -9.97 -3.47 2.23
C PHE A 7 -9.75 -4.60 3.23
N THR A 8 -10.82 -5.14 3.79
CA THR A 8 -10.79 -6.15 4.85
C THR A 8 -11.45 -7.46 4.41
N GLY A 9 -10.91 -8.60 4.81
CA GLY A 9 -11.53 -9.89 4.55
C GLY A 9 -10.56 -11.07 4.58
N PRO A 10 -11.05 -12.29 4.33
CA PRO A 10 -10.25 -13.50 4.37
C PRO A 10 -9.11 -13.52 3.34
N PRO A 11 -8.06 -14.32 3.53
CA PRO A 11 -7.00 -14.49 2.53
C PRO A 11 -7.57 -15.02 1.21
N GLY A 12 -6.97 -14.63 0.08
CA GLY A 12 -7.38 -15.12 -1.24
C GLY A 12 -8.68 -14.52 -1.80
N THR A 13 -9.20 -13.42 -1.25
CA THR A 13 -10.38 -12.70 -1.78
C THR A 13 -10.05 -11.53 -2.71
N GLY A 14 -8.77 -11.32 -3.05
CA GLY A 14 -8.35 -10.28 -3.99
C GLY A 14 -8.20 -8.87 -3.39
N LYS A 15 -8.04 -8.73 -2.07
CA LYS A 15 -7.87 -7.42 -1.38
C LYS A 15 -6.71 -6.60 -1.95
N THR A 16 -5.53 -7.19 -2.09
CA THR A 16 -4.33 -6.54 -2.64
C THR A 16 -4.57 -6.05 -4.07
N TRP A 17 -5.26 -6.85 -4.90
CA TRP A 17 -5.65 -6.45 -6.25
C TRP A 17 -6.65 -5.28 -6.23
N ARG A 18 -7.66 -5.31 -5.35
CA ARG A 18 -8.62 -4.21 -5.19
C ARG A 18 -7.96 -2.93 -4.67
N ALA A 19 -6.95 -3.05 -3.80
CA ALA A 19 -6.15 -1.91 -3.33
C ALA A 19 -5.34 -1.26 -4.46
N ALA A 20 -4.64 -2.06 -5.26
CA ALA A 20 -3.92 -1.59 -6.44
C ALA A 20 -4.86 -0.91 -7.45
N ARG A 21 -6.02 -1.55 -7.72
CA ARG A 21 -7.05 -0.98 -8.60
C ARG A 21 -7.57 0.35 -8.08
N ALA A 22 -7.90 0.44 -6.79
CA ALA A 22 -8.40 1.67 -6.18
C ALA A 22 -7.33 2.78 -6.17
N ALA A 23 -6.05 2.46 -5.99
CA ALA A 23 -4.97 3.43 -6.10
C ALA A 23 -4.88 4.01 -7.52
N VAL A 24 -4.97 3.16 -8.54
CA VAL A 24 -5.02 3.58 -9.95
C VAL A 24 -6.26 4.43 -10.22
N ASP A 25 -7.45 4.00 -9.78
CA ASP A 25 -8.70 4.72 -10.03
C ASP A 25 -8.71 6.12 -9.38
N ILE A 26 -8.01 6.32 -8.24
CA ILE A 26 -7.84 7.65 -7.63
C ILE A 26 -6.95 8.56 -8.47
N LEU A 27 -5.85 8.03 -9.04
CA LEU A 27 -4.81 8.82 -9.71
C LEU A 27 -5.04 8.97 -11.22
N ARG A 28 -5.68 7.98 -11.83
CA ARG A 28 -6.03 7.83 -13.25
C ARG A 28 -7.43 7.21 -13.40
N PRO A 29 -8.50 7.95 -13.07
CA PRO A 29 -9.87 7.47 -13.23
C PRO A 29 -10.17 7.01 -14.66
N GLY A 30 -10.97 5.96 -14.82
CA GLY A 30 -11.36 5.44 -16.13
C GLY A 30 -10.33 4.53 -16.80
N THR A 31 -9.26 4.15 -16.09
CA THR A 31 -8.31 3.15 -16.58
C THR A 31 -9.01 1.81 -16.84
N ALA A 32 -8.87 1.28 -18.06
CA ALA A 32 -9.44 -0.01 -18.44
C ALA A 32 -8.83 -1.16 -17.63
N SER A 33 -9.61 -2.22 -17.37
CA SER A 33 -9.22 -3.30 -16.44
C SER A 33 -7.98 -4.10 -16.84
N ASP A 34 -7.75 -4.26 -18.13
CA ASP A 34 -6.57 -4.87 -18.74
C ASP A 34 -5.30 -4.03 -18.56
N ASN A 35 -5.43 -2.71 -18.44
CA ASN A 35 -4.30 -1.77 -18.32
C ASN A 35 -3.93 -1.41 -16.88
N VAL A 36 -4.71 -1.82 -15.87
CA VAL A 36 -4.51 -1.43 -14.47
C VAL A 36 -3.11 -1.75 -13.98
N GLN A 37 -2.58 -2.93 -14.31
CA GLN A 37 -1.27 -3.37 -13.81
C GLN A 37 -0.13 -2.53 -14.40
N ALA A 38 -0.19 -2.23 -15.70
CA ALA A 38 0.81 -1.38 -16.36
C ALA A 38 0.78 0.06 -15.81
N VAL A 39 -0.42 0.63 -15.67
CA VAL A 39 -0.59 1.98 -15.11
C VAL A 39 -0.18 2.03 -13.63
N HIS A 40 -0.49 0.99 -12.86
CA HIS A 40 -0.04 0.87 -11.47
C HIS A 40 1.49 0.91 -11.39
N GLN A 41 2.18 0.10 -12.21
CA GLN A 41 3.64 0.05 -12.23
C GLN A 41 4.25 1.41 -12.58
N GLN A 42 3.72 2.08 -13.60
CA GLN A 42 4.15 3.43 -13.97
C GLN A 42 3.97 4.42 -12.80
N LEU A 43 2.83 4.40 -12.12
CA LEU A 43 2.58 5.32 -11.00
C LEU A 43 3.46 5.04 -9.78
N VAL A 44 3.89 3.78 -9.58
CA VAL A 44 4.89 3.41 -8.57
C VAL A 44 6.26 3.98 -8.93
N GLU A 45 6.69 3.83 -10.18
CA GLU A 45 7.96 4.37 -10.69
C GLU A 45 7.99 5.91 -10.63
N GLU A 46 6.86 6.57 -10.86
CA GLU A 46 6.68 8.01 -10.69
C GLU A 46 6.63 8.45 -9.20
N GLY A 47 6.64 7.51 -8.25
CA GLY A 47 6.51 7.79 -6.81
C GLY A 47 5.12 8.30 -6.39
N ARG A 48 4.12 8.19 -7.27
CA ARG A 48 2.73 8.60 -7.03
C ARG A 48 1.91 7.52 -6.33
N ILE A 49 2.34 6.27 -6.43
CA ILE A 49 1.91 5.17 -5.56
C ILE A 49 3.13 4.77 -4.72
N VAL A 50 3.05 4.97 -3.41
CA VAL A 50 4.04 4.45 -2.47
C VAL A 50 3.45 3.19 -1.85
N TRP A 51 4.05 2.03 -2.14
CA TRP A 51 3.56 0.74 -1.64
C TRP A 51 4.45 0.23 -0.52
N VAL A 52 3.85 -0.13 0.61
CA VAL A 52 4.54 -0.73 1.76
C VAL A 52 3.75 -1.91 2.29
N THR A 53 4.45 -2.86 2.92
CA THR A 53 3.82 -3.99 3.62
C THR A 53 4.29 -4.00 5.07
N PHE A 54 3.34 -4.07 6.00
CA PHE A 54 3.67 -4.11 7.43
C PHE A 54 3.99 -5.52 7.91
N HIS A 55 4.96 -5.59 8.82
CA HIS A 55 5.35 -6.80 9.53
C HIS A 55 5.38 -6.54 11.05
N PRO A 56 5.37 -7.56 11.92
CA PRO A 56 5.28 -7.38 13.37
C PRO A 56 6.33 -6.44 13.97
N SER A 57 7.55 -6.45 13.44
CA SER A 57 8.63 -5.58 13.91
C SER A 57 8.60 -4.16 13.36
N TYR A 58 7.70 -3.82 12.42
CA TYR A 58 7.69 -2.55 11.70
C TYR A 58 7.43 -1.41 12.67
N SER A 59 8.25 -0.36 12.62
CA SER A 59 8.21 0.73 13.60
C SER A 59 8.15 2.12 12.94
N TYR A 60 8.14 3.16 13.77
CA TYR A 60 8.19 4.54 13.32
C TYR A 60 9.44 4.83 12.47
N GLU A 61 10.58 4.26 12.87
CA GLU A 61 11.88 4.41 12.21
C GLU A 61 11.90 3.86 10.78
N ASP A 62 11.07 2.85 10.52
CA ASP A 62 10.92 2.26 9.19
C ASP A 62 9.93 3.04 8.34
N PHE A 63 8.87 3.56 8.95
CA PHE A 63 7.73 4.17 8.25
C PHE A 63 7.87 5.67 7.98
N VAL A 64 8.43 6.41 8.96
CA VAL A 64 8.45 7.87 8.98
C VAL A 64 9.87 8.38 8.79
N GLU A 65 10.73 8.20 9.78
CA GLU A 65 12.16 8.52 9.69
C GLU A 65 12.92 7.84 10.83
N GLY A 66 14.18 7.48 10.57
CA GLY A 66 15.04 6.86 11.56
C GLY A 66 16.51 6.95 11.18
N PHE A 67 17.39 6.71 12.16
CA PHE A 67 18.82 6.66 11.89
C PHE A 67 19.18 5.42 11.07
N ARG A 68 19.96 5.61 10.02
CA ARG A 68 20.54 4.53 9.21
C ARG A 68 22.07 4.71 9.13
N PRO A 69 22.83 3.61 9.21
CA PRO A 69 24.26 3.66 8.97
C PRO A 69 24.53 3.88 7.47
N GLU A 70 25.42 4.80 7.17
CA GLU A 70 25.99 5.03 5.84
C GLU A 70 27.51 4.84 5.93
N GLU A 71 28.05 4.07 4.99
CA GLU A 71 29.50 3.92 4.87
C GLU A 71 30.06 5.12 4.10
N THR A 72 31.03 5.81 4.70
CA THR A 72 31.78 6.84 4.00
C THR A 72 32.74 6.20 2.99
N PRO A 73 33.19 6.95 1.95
CA PRO A 73 34.21 6.47 1.01
C PRO A 73 35.53 6.04 1.68
N THR A 74 35.76 6.46 2.93
CA THR A 74 36.92 6.12 3.75
C THR A 74 36.72 4.87 4.63
N GLY A 75 35.56 4.19 4.54
CA GLY A 75 35.22 2.99 5.31
C GLY A 75 34.73 3.25 6.74
N ASN A 76 34.39 4.50 7.10
CA ASN A 76 33.80 4.81 8.41
C ASN A 76 32.28 4.71 8.35
N VAL A 77 31.63 4.31 9.44
CA VAL A 77 30.16 4.31 9.54
C VAL A 77 29.70 5.62 10.17
N ILE A 78 28.90 6.40 9.43
CA ILE A 78 28.18 7.57 9.94
C ILE A 78 26.69 7.25 10.04
N TYR A 79 25.99 7.79 11.03
CA TYR A 79 24.54 7.64 11.13
C TYR A 79 23.85 8.88 10.56
N SER A 80 23.06 8.71 9.51
CA SER A 80 22.23 9.76 8.91
C SER A 80 20.76 9.49 9.22
N ILE A 81 19.92 10.53 9.16
CA ILE A 81 18.47 10.34 9.27
C ILE A 81 17.93 10.03 7.88
N ALA A 82 17.44 8.81 7.70
CA ALA A 82 16.77 8.40 6.47
C ALA A 82 15.27 8.64 6.56
N GLN A 83 14.67 9.04 5.44
CA GLN A 83 13.22 9.21 5.32
C GLN A 83 12.56 7.88 5.01
N GLY A 84 11.48 7.60 5.72
CA GLY A 84 10.60 6.47 5.46
C GLY A 84 9.56 6.76 4.37
N PRO A 85 8.80 5.74 3.97
CA PRO A 85 7.82 5.81 2.89
C PRO A 85 6.70 6.81 3.14
N PHE A 86 6.29 7.05 4.40
CA PHE A 86 5.27 8.05 4.71
C PHE A 86 5.75 9.47 4.39
N LEU A 87 6.99 9.80 4.77
CA LEU A 87 7.58 11.10 4.46
C LEU A 87 7.81 11.28 2.96
N LEU A 88 8.23 10.21 2.27
CA LEU A 88 8.35 10.23 0.81
C LEU A 88 6.99 10.55 0.16
N ALA A 89 5.92 9.85 0.56
CA ALA A 89 4.58 10.10 0.04
C ALA A 89 4.10 11.53 0.34
N CYS A 90 4.33 12.04 1.56
CA CYS A 90 4.00 13.42 1.93
C CYS A 90 4.80 14.44 1.11
N ARG A 91 6.09 14.20 0.87
CA ARG A 91 6.93 15.08 0.06
C ARG A 91 6.43 15.12 -1.38
N THR A 92 6.19 13.97 -2.00
CA THR A 92 5.65 13.88 -3.36
C THR A 92 4.26 14.49 -3.46
N ALA A 93 3.42 14.35 -2.43
CA ALA A 93 2.10 14.98 -2.41
C ALA A 93 2.17 16.50 -2.22
N SER A 94 3.15 16.97 -1.45
CA SER A 94 3.46 18.40 -1.24
C SER A 94 4.18 19.03 -2.44
N ALA A 95 4.66 18.22 -3.38
CA ALA A 95 5.19 18.63 -4.67
C ALA A 95 4.07 19.24 -5.51
N ALA A 96 3.63 20.44 -5.13
CA ALA A 96 2.82 21.29 -5.96
C ALA A 96 3.80 22.05 -6.86
N VAL A 97 3.76 21.74 -8.15
CA VAL A 97 4.64 22.14 -9.27
C VAL A 97 5.40 20.91 -9.76
N SER A 98 4.78 20.27 -10.75
CA SER A 98 5.36 19.21 -11.57
C SER A 98 6.83 19.50 -11.89
N ALA A 99 7.71 18.57 -11.52
CA ALA A 99 9.10 18.51 -12.00
C ALA A 99 9.19 18.56 -13.54
N ASN A 100 8.11 18.28 -14.27
CA ASN A 100 8.00 18.43 -15.72
C ASN A 100 7.84 19.88 -16.24
N ARG A 101 7.84 20.91 -15.38
CA ARG A 101 7.70 22.32 -15.81
C ARG A 101 9.02 23.07 -15.96
N PHE A 102 10.04 22.64 -15.23
CA PHE A 102 11.35 23.27 -15.30
C PHE A 102 12.39 22.25 -15.72
N ALA A 103 13.26 22.63 -16.65
CA ALA A 103 14.36 21.79 -17.10
C ALA A 103 15.66 22.28 -16.45
N VAL A 104 16.56 21.35 -16.12
CA VAL A 104 17.94 21.70 -15.79
C VAL A 104 18.54 22.47 -16.97
N GLY A 105 19.11 23.64 -16.70
CA GLY A 105 19.62 24.56 -17.71
C GLY A 105 18.66 25.67 -18.12
N GLN A 106 17.37 25.60 -17.75
CA GLN A 106 16.41 26.67 -18.06
C GLN A 106 16.79 27.99 -17.38
N LEU A 107 16.60 29.09 -18.11
CA LEU A 107 16.85 30.44 -17.63
C LEU A 107 15.55 31.10 -17.14
N LEU A 108 15.63 31.78 -16.00
CA LEU A 108 14.49 32.38 -15.29
C LEU A 108 14.82 33.80 -14.81
N GLY A 109 13.76 34.59 -14.63
CA GLY A 109 13.83 35.95 -14.09
C GLY A 109 14.20 37.01 -15.14
N PRO A 110 14.32 38.28 -14.72
CA PRO A 110 14.60 39.38 -15.64
C PRO A 110 16.01 39.23 -16.25
N ASN A 111 16.09 39.32 -17.58
CA ASN A 111 17.32 39.15 -18.37
C ASN A 111 18.05 37.82 -18.12
N ASP A 112 17.31 36.72 -17.93
CA ASP A 112 17.88 35.36 -17.79
C ASP A 112 18.91 35.22 -16.65
N ARG A 113 18.70 36.01 -15.60
CA ARG A 113 19.64 36.15 -14.47
C ARG A 113 19.85 34.87 -13.67
N TYR A 114 18.91 33.92 -13.73
CA TYR A 114 18.97 32.70 -12.94
C TYR A 114 18.90 31.46 -13.82
N ARG A 115 19.78 30.49 -13.57
CA ARG A 115 19.77 29.18 -14.25
C ARG A 115 19.31 28.10 -13.28
N VAL A 116 18.37 27.25 -13.72
CA VAL A 116 17.98 26.04 -12.98
C VAL A 116 19.14 25.05 -13.01
N THR A 117 19.73 24.74 -11.86
CA THR A 117 20.79 23.73 -11.73
C THR A 117 20.23 22.38 -11.33
N HIS A 118 19.21 22.36 -10.47
CA HIS A 118 18.51 21.15 -10.04
C HIS A 118 17.01 21.39 -9.94
N VAL A 119 16.24 20.35 -10.28
CA VAL A 119 14.79 20.29 -10.10
C VAL A 119 14.51 19.27 -9.01
N GLU A 120 13.91 19.72 -7.91
CA GLU A 120 13.57 18.86 -6.78
C GLU A 120 12.05 18.75 -6.63
N ALA A 121 11.58 17.72 -5.93
CA ALA A 121 10.15 17.50 -5.70
C ALA A 121 9.44 18.70 -5.01
N GLY A 122 10.15 19.59 -4.32
CA GLY A 122 9.54 20.73 -3.62
C GLY A 122 9.97 22.11 -4.11
N GLY A 123 10.83 22.20 -5.12
CA GLY A 123 11.45 23.47 -5.48
C GLY A 123 12.52 23.39 -6.57
N LEU A 124 13.20 24.51 -6.79
CA LEU A 124 14.30 24.63 -7.74
C LEU A 124 15.56 25.11 -7.03
N VAL A 125 16.71 24.58 -7.43
CA VAL A 125 18.00 25.20 -7.12
C VAL A 125 18.37 26.09 -8.29
N LEU A 126 18.59 27.40 -8.03
CA LEU A 126 18.99 28.35 -9.06
C LEU A 126 20.37 28.95 -8.79
N ALA A 127 21.25 28.90 -9.78
CA ALA A 127 22.51 29.64 -9.80
C ALA A 127 22.33 31.02 -10.45
N THR A 128 23.07 32.01 -9.98
CA THR A 128 23.12 33.32 -10.66
C THR A 128 24.01 33.22 -11.89
N VAL A 129 23.52 33.67 -13.04
CA VAL A 129 24.34 33.76 -14.25
C VAL A 129 25.23 34.99 -14.15
N ALA A 130 26.55 34.81 -14.25
CA ALA A 130 27.52 35.89 -14.21
C ALA A 130 27.29 36.84 -15.41
N ASN A 131 27.19 38.13 -15.14
CA ASN A 131 27.09 39.15 -16.17
C ASN A 131 28.53 39.46 -16.63
N THR A 132 28.99 38.91 -17.75
CA THR A 132 30.25 39.34 -18.37
C THR A 132 30.07 40.74 -18.95
N ARG A 133 30.09 41.76 -18.09
CA ARG A 133 30.55 43.10 -18.48
C ARG A 133 32.07 43.06 -18.44
N GLY A 134 32.69 43.32 -19.59
CA GLY A 134 34.10 43.05 -19.88
C GLY A 134 35.14 43.89 -19.15
N ASP A 135 35.04 44.09 -17.84
CA ASP A 135 36.09 44.71 -17.01
C ASP A 135 36.09 44.14 -15.58
N ALA A 136 36.34 42.84 -15.45
CA ALA A 136 36.81 42.26 -14.19
C ALA A 136 37.60 40.99 -14.48
N VAL A 137 38.85 40.94 -14.04
CA VAL A 137 39.67 39.73 -13.99
C VAL A 137 39.01 38.80 -12.97
N ALA A 138 38.25 37.82 -13.43
CA ALA A 138 37.71 36.76 -12.59
C ALA A 138 38.84 35.77 -12.29
N GLY A 139 39.19 35.62 -11.02
CA GLY A 139 39.98 34.48 -10.55
C GLY A 139 39.23 33.18 -10.86
N GLU A 140 39.96 32.15 -11.26
CA GLU A 140 39.47 30.78 -11.24
C GLU A 140 39.04 30.46 -9.80
N GLU A 141 37.85 29.86 -9.62
CA GLU A 141 37.25 29.32 -8.36
C GLU A 141 36.05 30.03 -7.68
N ASP A 142 35.32 30.97 -8.31
CA ASP A 142 34.02 31.37 -7.74
C ASP A 142 32.86 30.54 -8.33
N GLU A 143 32.45 29.48 -7.64
CA GLU A 143 31.18 28.81 -7.94
C GLU A 143 30.02 29.81 -7.79
N PRO A 144 29.15 29.97 -8.81
CA PRO A 144 28.09 30.96 -8.77
C PRO A 144 27.13 30.66 -7.62
N ALA A 145 26.88 31.66 -6.76
CA ALA A 145 25.99 31.52 -5.61
C ALA A 145 24.66 30.86 -5.99
N GLN A 146 24.39 29.71 -5.38
CA GLN A 146 23.17 28.94 -5.56
C GLN A 146 22.13 29.32 -4.50
N GLY A 147 20.86 29.13 -4.81
CA GLY A 147 19.78 29.34 -3.85
C GLY A 147 18.58 28.48 -4.17
N PHE A 148 18.06 27.80 -3.15
CA PHE A 148 16.85 27.00 -3.25
C PHE A 148 15.59 27.90 -3.22
N VAL A 149 14.63 27.58 -4.08
CA VAL A 149 13.32 28.21 -4.16
C VAL A 149 12.25 27.17 -3.87
N ASP A 150 11.62 27.31 -2.72
CA ASP A 150 10.55 26.43 -2.23
C ASP A 150 9.20 26.80 -2.86
N PHE A 151 8.58 25.86 -3.59
CA PHE A 151 7.28 26.09 -4.24
C PHE A 151 6.14 26.28 -3.24
N TRP A 152 6.23 25.65 -2.07
CA TRP A 152 5.21 25.76 -1.02
C TRP A 152 5.09 27.19 -0.50
N THR A 153 6.22 27.86 -0.28
CA THR A 153 6.25 29.25 0.14
C THR A 153 5.71 30.16 -0.94
N LEU A 154 6.01 29.89 -2.23
CA LEU A 154 5.44 30.64 -3.35
C LEU A 154 3.92 30.47 -3.47
N LYS A 155 3.40 29.26 -3.21
CA LYS A 155 1.96 28.97 -3.20
C LYS A 155 1.20 29.83 -2.20
N LYS A 156 1.76 30.10 -1.00
CA LYS A 156 1.14 31.01 -0.02
C LYS A 156 0.90 32.42 -0.54
N PHE A 157 1.81 32.95 -1.36
CA PHE A 157 1.62 34.24 -2.01
C PHE A 157 0.53 34.17 -3.07
N ALA A 158 0.48 33.09 -3.85
CA ALA A 158 -0.55 32.89 -4.88
C ALA A 158 -1.95 32.76 -4.28
N ASP A 159 -2.12 31.93 -3.24
CA ASP A 159 -3.39 31.68 -2.56
C ASP A 159 -3.98 32.97 -1.96
N GLN A 160 -3.14 33.94 -1.59
CA GLN A 160 -3.55 35.25 -1.06
C GLN A 160 -3.61 36.35 -2.13
N GLY A 161 -3.52 36.00 -3.42
CA GLY A 161 -3.56 36.95 -4.53
C GLY A 161 -2.44 37.99 -4.49
N ARG A 162 -1.29 37.68 -3.88
CA ARG A 162 -0.22 38.65 -3.66
C ARG A 162 0.60 38.86 -4.94
N PRO A 163 0.92 40.11 -5.29
CA PRO A 163 1.67 40.44 -6.49
C PRO A 163 3.18 40.19 -6.30
N VAL A 164 3.90 39.97 -7.40
CA VAL A 164 5.37 39.75 -7.43
C VAL A 164 6.15 40.85 -6.71
N LYS A 165 5.63 42.10 -6.69
CA LYS A 165 6.26 43.23 -5.99
C LYS A 165 6.45 42.96 -4.48
N ASP A 166 5.62 42.10 -3.88
CA ASP A 166 5.71 41.75 -2.46
C ASP A 166 6.93 40.86 -2.16
N PHE A 167 7.55 40.25 -3.16
CA PHE A 167 8.80 39.52 -3.00
C PHE A 167 10.01 40.48 -2.97
N ARG A 168 9.97 41.57 -3.75
CA ARG A 168 11.09 42.50 -3.96
C ARG A 168 11.01 43.72 -3.04
N ILE A 169 10.82 43.51 -1.74
CA ILE A 169 10.77 44.59 -0.75
C ILE A 169 12.18 45.17 -0.54
N PRO A 170 12.39 46.50 -0.70
CA PRO A 170 13.69 47.14 -0.49
C PRO A 170 14.31 46.83 0.87
N GLY A 171 15.64 46.73 0.92
CA GLY A 171 16.38 46.43 2.15
C GLY A 171 16.14 47.41 3.30
N LYS A 172 15.80 48.66 2.99
CA LYS A 172 15.50 49.71 3.97
C LYS A 172 14.10 49.57 4.60
N GLU A 173 13.21 48.74 4.03
CA GLU A 173 11.83 48.55 4.50
C GLU A 173 11.70 47.30 5.40
N ASN A 174 12.51 47.22 6.45
CA ASN A 174 12.52 46.05 7.34
C ASN A 174 11.19 45.81 8.06
N ASP A 175 10.47 46.87 8.44
CA ASP A 175 9.17 46.74 9.11
C ASP A 175 8.11 46.16 8.17
N ARG A 176 8.13 46.55 6.90
CA ARG A 176 7.27 45.99 5.86
C ARG A 176 7.60 44.52 5.59
N LYS A 177 8.89 44.14 5.56
CA LYS A 177 9.29 42.72 5.45
C LYS A 177 8.75 41.90 6.62
N LYS A 178 8.86 42.40 7.85
CA LYS A 178 8.32 41.74 9.05
C LYS A 178 6.80 41.64 9.02
N GLN A 179 6.13 42.69 8.56
CA GLN A 179 4.67 42.70 8.40
C GLN A 179 4.21 41.65 7.39
N VAL A 180 4.76 41.67 6.16
CA VAL A 180 4.41 40.72 5.10
C VAL A 180 4.78 39.29 5.50
N ALA A 181 5.93 39.09 6.16
CA ALA A 181 6.32 37.81 6.74
C ALA A 181 5.30 37.27 7.74
N ARG A 182 4.79 38.13 8.63
CA ARG A 182 3.79 37.78 9.65
C ARG A 182 2.43 37.47 9.04
N GLU A 183 1.99 38.26 8.06
CA GLU A 183 0.72 38.05 7.34
C GLU A 183 0.69 36.73 6.54
N LEU A 184 1.82 36.33 5.99
CA LEU A 184 1.96 35.10 5.18
C LEU A 184 2.43 33.88 5.98
N GLY A 185 2.82 34.08 7.24
CA GLY A 185 3.42 33.04 8.07
C GLY A 185 4.70 32.46 7.46
N VAL A 186 5.59 33.32 6.97
CA VAL A 186 6.90 32.95 6.39
C VAL A 186 8.03 33.61 7.19
N PRO A 187 9.21 32.99 7.36
CA PRO A 187 10.34 33.61 8.05
C PRO A 187 10.83 34.88 7.33
N SER A 188 11.33 35.88 8.07
CA SER A 188 11.89 37.11 7.47
C SER A 188 13.12 36.84 6.58
N THR A 189 13.83 35.73 6.82
CA THR A 189 14.95 35.26 5.99
C THR A 189 14.53 34.85 4.58
N PHE A 190 13.23 34.63 4.33
CA PHE A 190 12.67 34.42 3.00
C PHE A 190 13.09 35.52 2.00
N PHE A 191 13.14 36.78 2.47
CA PHE A 191 13.48 37.93 1.63
C PHE A 191 14.96 38.01 1.27
N ASN A 192 15.82 37.18 1.85
CA ASN A 192 17.23 37.08 1.47
C ASN A 192 17.38 36.48 0.07
N ASN A 193 16.40 35.69 -0.38
CA ASN A 193 16.37 35.06 -1.71
C ASN A 193 15.23 35.59 -2.61
N ALA A 194 14.74 36.79 -2.30
CA ALA A 194 13.61 37.45 -2.96
C ALA A 194 13.68 37.45 -4.51
N GLY A 195 14.88 37.64 -5.08
CA GLY A 195 15.06 37.69 -6.53
C GLY A 195 14.76 36.35 -7.22
N ARG A 196 15.22 35.23 -6.65
CA ARG A 196 14.95 33.88 -7.15
C ARG A 196 13.49 33.50 -6.94
N HIS A 197 12.94 33.79 -5.76
CA HIS A 197 11.52 33.57 -5.46
C HIS A 197 10.60 34.29 -6.47
N ALA A 198 10.89 35.56 -6.75
CA ALA A 198 10.14 36.33 -7.75
C ALA A 198 10.26 35.73 -9.16
N ALA A 199 11.45 35.29 -9.57
CA ALA A 199 11.68 34.70 -10.88
C ALA A 199 10.84 33.44 -11.12
N VAL A 200 10.80 32.54 -10.13
CA VAL A 200 10.00 31.31 -10.20
C VAL A 200 8.51 31.62 -10.10
N TYR A 201 8.09 32.53 -9.22
CA TYR A 201 6.69 32.91 -9.07
C TYR A 201 6.12 33.56 -10.34
N GLU A 202 6.88 34.44 -10.99
CA GLU A 202 6.51 35.00 -12.30
C GLU A 202 6.38 33.92 -13.37
N ALA A 203 7.34 32.97 -13.42
CA ALA A 203 7.28 31.86 -14.38
C ALA A 203 6.05 30.98 -14.16
N LEU A 204 5.66 30.75 -12.91
CA LEU A 204 4.45 30.01 -12.56
C LEU A 204 3.15 30.76 -12.92
N GLN A 205 3.15 32.10 -12.91
CA GLN A 205 1.96 32.89 -13.25
C GLN A 205 1.75 33.14 -14.75
N ARG A 206 2.82 33.16 -15.57
CA ARG A 206 2.73 33.46 -17.01
C ARG A 206 1.91 32.43 -17.82
N ASP A 207 1.75 31.21 -17.30
CA ASP A 207 1.02 30.11 -17.97
C ASP A 207 -0.41 29.88 -17.44
N GLY A 208 -0.98 30.84 -16.69
CA GLY A 208 -2.42 30.90 -16.42
C GLY A 208 -3.06 29.71 -15.68
N THR A 209 -2.30 28.91 -14.92
CA THR A 209 -2.82 27.70 -14.25
C THR A 209 -2.63 27.71 -12.74
N VAL A 210 -3.67 27.27 -12.02
CA VAL A 210 -3.73 27.09 -10.56
C VAL A 210 -2.68 26.08 -10.08
N ILE A 211 -2.00 26.40 -8.98
CA ILE A 211 -1.04 25.49 -8.32
C ILE A 211 -1.84 24.43 -7.55
N GLU A 212 -2.04 23.26 -8.15
CA GLU A 212 -2.71 22.14 -7.48
C GLU A 212 -1.69 21.13 -6.91
N PRO A 213 -1.94 20.58 -5.71
CA PRO A 213 -1.10 19.53 -5.13
C PRO A 213 -1.08 18.27 -6.02
N THR A 214 0.07 17.59 -6.12
CA THR A 214 0.14 16.31 -6.82
C THR A 214 -0.62 15.24 -6.03
N PRO A 215 -1.64 14.58 -6.59
CA PRO A 215 -2.30 13.46 -5.93
C PRO A 215 -1.34 12.27 -5.82
N VAL A 216 -1.24 11.71 -4.62
CA VAL A 216 -0.41 10.54 -4.27
C VAL A 216 -1.25 9.57 -3.46
N VAL A 217 -1.02 8.28 -3.64
CA VAL A 217 -1.65 7.22 -2.85
C VAL A 217 -0.55 6.46 -2.10
N LEU A 218 -0.65 6.39 -0.78
CA LEU A 218 0.11 5.47 0.05
C LEU A 218 -0.70 4.20 0.24
N VAL A 219 -0.18 3.06 -0.23
CA VAL A 219 -0.79 1.76 -0.02
C VAL A 219 -0.03 1.02 1.09
N ILE A 220 -0.77 0.60 2.13
CA ILE A 220 -0.26 -0.13 3.28
C ILE A 220 -0.90 -1.53 3.28
N ASP A 221 -0.17 -2.49 2.72
CA ASP A 221 -0.56 -3.89 2.74
C ASP A 221 -0.36 -4.48 4.13
N GLU A 222 -1.27 -5.35 4.55
CA GLU A 222 -1.26 -6.00 5.87
C GLU A 222 -1.23 -5.00 7.04
N ILE A 223 -2.06 -3.96 6.98
CA ILE A 223 -2.02 -2.80 7.90
C ILE A 223 -2.14 -3.19 9.39
N ASN A 224 -2.82 -4.29 9.72
CA ASN A 224 -2.95 -4.78 11.10
C ASN A 224 -1.76 -5.61 11.59
N ARG A 225 -0.78 -5.93 10.74
CA ARG A 225 0.40 -6.72 11.12
C ARG A 225 1.45 -5.98 11.91
N ALA A 226 1.33 -4.66 12.04
CA ALA A 226 2.16 -3.86 12.95
C ALA A 226 1.27 -3.15 13.98
N ASP A 227 1.88 -2.74 15.10
CA ASP A 227 1.23 -1.83 16.03
C ASP A 227 1.14 -0.44 15.38
N LEU A 228 -0.05 -0.10 14.92
CA LEU A 228 -0.31 1.15 14.21
C LEU A 228 -0.08 2.39 15.06
N SER A 229 -0.32 2.31 16.37
CA SER A 229 -0.05 3.41 17.30
C SER A 229 1.45 3.65 17.42
N ARG A 230 2.26 2.58 17.44
CA ARG A 230 3.72 2.69 17.43
C ARG A 230 4.28 3.17 16.09
N VAL A 231 3.72 2.70 14.97
CA VAL A 231 4.18 3.04 13.61
C VAL A 231 3.86 4.49 13.25
N PHE A 232 2.62 4.94 13.51
CA PHE A 232 2.21 6.30 13.20
C PHE A 232 2.57 7.30 14.31
N GLY A 233 2.68 6.86 15.56
CA GLY A 233 2.91 7.77 16.69
C GLY A 233 1.89 8.92 16.72
N GLU A 234 2.39 10.15 16.85
CA GLU A 234 1.56 11.37 16.85
C GLU A 234 0.94 11.69 15.48
N LEU A 235 1.47 11.12 14.38
CA LEU A 235 0.99 11.38 13.01
C LEU A 235 -0.44 10.91 12.78
N ILE A 236 -0.90 9.96 13.60
CA ILE A 236 -2.22 9.35 13.49
C ILE A 236 -3.34 10.40 13.48
N THR A 237 -3.13 11.51 14.21
CA THR A 237 -4.06 12.64 14.32
C THR A 237 -4.10 13.46 13.03
N LEU A 238 -2.98 13.56 12.31
CA LEU A 238 -2.88 14.30 11.05
C LEU A 238 -3.51 13.57 9.86
N LEU A 239 -3.91 12.31 10.04
CA LEU A 239 -4.66 11.57 9.02
C LEU A 239 -6.11 12.10 8.87
N GLU A 240 -6.64 12.81 9.85
CA GLU A 240 -7.97 13.44 9.76
C GLU A 240 -7.96 14.61 8.77
N PHE A 241 -8.94 14.65 7.87
CA PHE A 241 -8.94 15.59 6.74
C PHE A 241 -8.94 17.07 7.17
N ASP A 242 -9.61 17.41 8.27
CA ASP A 242 -9.70 18.77 8.81
C ASP A 242 -8.38 19.28 9.40
N LYS A 243 -7.44 18.37 9.71
CA LYS A 243 -6.13 18.67 10.33
C LYS A 243 -4.97 18.68 9.35
N ARG A 244 -5.25 18.38 8.07
CA ARG A 244 -4.25 18.36 6.99
C ARG A 244 -3.88 19.77 6.55
N GLN A 245 -2.79 19.88 5.80
CA GLN A 245 -2.30 21.15 5.25
C GLN A 245 -3.41 21.86 4.46
N GLY A 246 -3.64 23.14 4.75
CA GLY A 246 -4.65 23.96 4.09
C GLY A 246 -6.10 23.73 4.53
N ALA A 247 -6.34 22.85 5.52
CA ALA A 247 -7.66 22.65 6.10
C ALA A 247 -7.94 23.62 7.28
N SER A 248 -9.20 23.69 7.73
CA SER A 248 -9.65 24.66 8.75
C SER A 248 -8.93 24.51 10.09
N GLU A 249 -8.55 23.29 10.47
CA GLU A 249 -7.88 22.96 11.72
C GLU A 249 -6.46 22.45 11.45
N GLU A 250 -5.73 22.99 10.45
CA GLU A 250 -4.38 22.55 10.08
C GLU A 250 -3.50 22.37 11.32
N ARG A 251 -2.95 21.16 11.48
CA ARG A 251 -1.98 20.85 12.53
C ARG A 251 -0.67 20.39 11.93
N ARG A 252 0.38 20.57 12.73
CA ARG A 252 1.71 20.06 12.45
C ARG A 252 2.23 19.35 13.68
N VAL A 253 3.05 18.33 13.43
CA VAL A 253 3.77 17.58 14.46
C VAL A 253 5.25 17.73 14.22
N THR A 254 6.04 17.75 15.29
CA THR A 254 7.49 17.81 15.20
C THR A 254 8.02 16.38 15.08
N LEU A 255 8.78 16.10 14.03
CA LEU A 255 9.34 14.77 13.80
C LEU A 255 10.40 14.42 14.86
N THR A 256 10.37 13.17 15.34
CA THR A 256 11.15 12.71 16.48
C THR A 256 12.67 12.84 16.29
N TYR A 257 13.21 12.51 15.11
CA TYR A 257 14.65 12.46 14.88
C TYR A 257 15.17 13.75 14.25
N SER A 258 14.50 14.23 13.20
CA SER A 258 14.94 15.40 12.45
C SER A 258 14.55 16.72 13.12
N GLY A 259 13.59 16.70 14.05
CA GLY A 259 13.04 17.90 14.68
C GLY A 259 12.28 18.81 13.71
N LYS A 260 12.04 18.37 12.47
CA LYS A 260 11.37 19.17 11.44
C LYS A 260 9.85 19.12 11.63
N PRO A 261 9.13 20.22 11.38
CA PRO A 261 7.68 20.19 11.40
C PRO A 261 7.13 19.43 10.18
N LEU A 262 6.19 18.53 10.41
CA LEU A 262 5.44 17.82 9.37
C LEU A 262 3.95 18.18 9.45
N GLY A 263 3.37 18.55 8.31
CA GLY A 263 1.92 18.51 8.10
C GLY A 263 1.59 17.51 7.00
N VAL A 264 0.46 16.81 7.08
CA VAL A 264 0.05 15.85 6.05
C VAL A 264 -0.69 16.56 4.91
N PRO A 265 -0.30 16.38 3.64
CA PRO A 265 -0.95 17.06 2.51
C PRO A 265 -2.39 16.62 2.31
N ALA A 266 -3.26 17.56 1.92
CA ALA A 266 -4.66 17.26 1.61
C ALA A 266 -4.84 16.34 0.39
N SER A 267 -3.83 16.22 -0.48
CA SER A 267 -3.83 15.37 -1.68
C SER A 267 -3.35 13.94 -1.44
N LEU A 268 -2.82 13.63 -0.25
CA LEU A 268 -2.37 12.28 0.08
C LEU A 268 -3.58 11.38 0.40
N SER A 269 -3.78 10.33 -0.37
CA SER A 269 -4.73 9.26 -0.06
C SER A 269 -4.01 8.09 0.61
N VAL A 270 -4.69 7.36 1.49
CA VAL A 270 -4.15 6.16 2.12
C VAL A 270 -5.11 4.99 1.89
N ILE A 271 -4.58 3.91 1.33
CA ILE A 271 -5.31 2.65 1.13
C ILE A 271 -4.62 1.56 1.96
N GLY A 272 -5.38 0.82 2.74
CA GLY A 272 -4.90 -0.34 3.48
C GLY A 272 -5.50 -1.65 2.97
N THR A 273 -4.81 -2.76 3.24
CA THR A 273 -5.42 -4.10 3.21
C THR A 273 -5.31 -4.73 4.59
N MET A 274 -6.27 -5.59 4.92
CA MET A 274 -6.34 -6.24 6.22
C MET A 274 -6.84 -7.67 6.08
N ASN A 275 -6.07 -8.64 6.58
CA ASN A 275 -6.57 -9.99 6.78
C ASN A 275 -7.38 -10.06 8.07
N THR A 276 -8.61 -10.57 7.99
CA THR A 276 -9.48 -10.79 9.16
C THR A 276 -9.20 -12.09 9.90
N ALA A 277 -8.56 -13.06 9.22
CA ALA A 277 -8.35 -14.40 9.76
C ALA A 277 -7.16 -14.50 10.75
N ASP A 278 -6.22 -13.57 10.68
CA ASP A 278 -5.01 -13.60 11.51
C ASP A 278 -5.34 -13.11 12.94
N LYS A 279 -5.57 -14.05 13.87
CA LYS A 279 -5.93 -13.78 15.28
C LYS A 279 -4.77 -13.21 16.12
N SER A 280 -3.54 -13.22 15.59
CA SER A 280 -2.31 -12.73 16.26
C SER A 280 -2.01 -11.25 16.02
N LEU A 281 -2.89 -10.54 15.30
CA LEU A 281 -2.66 -9.18 14.87
C LEU A 281 -3.16 -8.15 15.87
N SER A 282 -2.55 -6.96 15.86
CA SER A 282 -3.00 -5.87 16.72
C SER A 282 -4.45 -5.53 16.35
N THR A 283 -5.32 -5.46 17.36
CA THR A 283 -6.68 -4.98 17.13
C THR A 283 -6.59 -3.54 16.64
N VAL A 284 -7.10 -3.27 15.44
CA VAL A 284 -7.09 -1.90 14.92
C VAL A 284 -7.88 -1.00 15.85
N ASP A 285 -7.18 -0.04 16.45
CA ASP A 285 -7.73 0.89 17.42
C ASP A 285 -8.96 1.61 16.85
N LEU A 286 -9.93 1.86 17.71
CA LEU A 286 -11.11 2.67 17.44
C LEU A 286 -10.73 4.02 16.82
N ALA A 287 -9.60 4.60 17.22
CA ALA A 287 -9.10 5.86 16.65
C ALA A 287 -8.80 5.75 15.14
N LEU A 288 -8.27 4.62 14.68
CA LEU A 288 -8.02 4.38 13.25
C LEU A 288 -9.31 4.00 12.53
N ARG A 289 -10.16 3.19 13.17
CA ARG A 289 -11.47 2.84 12.59
C ARG A 289 -12.30 4.05 12.19
N ARG A 290 -12.22 5.14 12.95
CA ARG A 290 -12.93 6.39 12.66
C ARG A 290 -12.37 7.19 11.49
N ARG A 291 -11.16 6.87 11.01
CA ARG A 291 -10.42 7.65 9.99
C ARG A 291 -10.39 6.98 8.62
N PHE A 292 -10.80 5.71 8.54
CA PHE A 292 -10.80 4.92 7.31
C PHE A 292 -12.19 4.35 7.04
N ASP A 293 -12.57 4.33 5.77
CA ASP A 293 -13.71 3.54 5.32
C ASP A 293 -13.29 2.07 5.19
N PHE A 294 -13.91 1.19 5.98
CA PHE A 294 -13.65 -0.25 5.91
C PHE A 294 -14.55 -0.88 4.87
N VAL A 295 -13.94 -1.46 3.83
CA VAL A 295 -14.64 -2.12 2.73
C VAL A 295 -14.39 -3.61 2.85
N ALA A 296 -15.44 -4.36 3.20
CA ALA A 296 -15.39 -5.82 3.23
C ALA A 296 -15.21 -6.39 1.82
N VAL A 297 -14.30 -7.34 1.69
CA VAL A 297 -14.01 -8.11 0.47
C VAL A 297 -14.24 -9.59 0.79
N PRO A 298 -15.51 -10.03 0.82
CA PRO A 298 -15.84 -11.42 1.09
C PRO A 298 -15.40 -12.32 -0.08
N PRO A 299 -15.35 -13.65 0.12
CA PRO A 299 -15.24 -14.58 -0.98
C PRO A 299 -16.39 -14.40 -1.98
N GLU A 300 -16.12 -14.56 -3.28
CA GLU A 300 -17.03 -14.23 -4.36
C GLU A 300 -17.20 -15.47 -5.25
N PRO A 301 -18.22 -16.32 -4.99
CA PRO A 301 -18.39 -17.59 -5.69
C PRO A 301 -18.51 -17.46 -7.22
N LEU A 302 -18.99 -16.32 -7.71
CA LEU A 302 -19.10 -16.06 -9.16
C LEU A 302 -17.75 -16.01 -9.88
N LEU A 303 -16.65 -15.81 -9.16
CA LEU A 303 -15.29 -15.89 -9.72
C LEU A 303 -14.76 -17.33 -9.82
N THR A 304 -15.49 -18.30 -9.28
CA THR A 304 -15.23 -19.73 -9.46
C THR A 304 -16.06 -20.27 -10.64
N PRO A 305 -15.52 -21.18 -11.45
CA PRO A 305 -16.24 -21.75 -12.58
C PRO A 305 -17.45 -22.56 -12.10
N ASP A 306 -18.54 -22.53 -12.86
CA ASP A 306 -19.67 -23.43 -12.64
C ASP A 306 -19.25 -24.87 -12.94
N GLN A 307 -18.69 -25.14 -14.12
CA GLN A 307 -18.23 -26.48 -14.51
C GLN A 307 -16.70 -26.58 -14.51
N TRP A 308 -16.15 -27.61 -13.85
CA TRP A 308 -14.73 -27.96 -13.93
C TRP A 308 -14.54 -29.47 -13.94
N ALA A 309 -14.25 -30.06 -15.09
CA ALA A 309 -14.11 -31.52 -15.27
C ALA A 309 -15.30 -32.31 -14.70
N GLY A 310 -16.53 -31.89 -15.04
CA GLY A 310 -17.77 -32.52 -14.58
C GLY A 310 -18.23 -32.12 -13.16
N LEU A 311 -17.39 -31.43 -12.38
CA LEU A 311 -17.75 -30.91 -11.06
C LEU A 311 -18.46 -29.57 -11.14
N ASP A 312 -19.48 -29.38 -10.30
CA ASP A 312 -19.99 -28.05 -9.96
C ASP A 312 -19.09 -27.40 -8.90
N LEU A 313 -18.03 -26.73 -9.36
CA LEU A 313 -17.00 -26.20 -8.48
C LEU A 313 -17.51 -25.00 -7.67
N ARG A 314 -18.41 -24.20 -8.24
CA ARG A 314 -19.04 -23.08 -7.54
C ARG A 314 -19.89 -23.57 -6.37
N SER A 315 -20.68 -24.63 -6.55
CA SER A 315 -21.46 -25.22 -5.47
C SER A 315 -20.54 -25.80 -4.38
N LEU A 316 -19.50 -26.54 -4.76
CA LEU A 316 -18.50 -27.06 -3.81
C LEU A 316 -17.89 -25.93 -2.96
N PHE A 317 -17.42 -24.87 -3.60
CA PHE A 317 -16.81 -23.72 -2.92
C PHE A 317 -17.81 -23.00 -1.99
N SER A 318 -19.04 -22.83 -2.46
CA SER A 318 -20.11 -22.17 -1.69
C SER A 318 -20.51 -23.00 -0.46
N ASP A 319 -20.65 -24.32 -0.63
CA ASP A 319 -21.01 -25.24 0.46
C ASP A 319 -19.91 -25.33 1.52
N LEU A 320 -18.65 -25.36 1.11
CA LEU A 320 -17.51 -25.31 2.02
C LEU A 320 -17.57 -24.05 2.90
N ASN A 321 -17.70 -22.88 2.30
CA ASN A 321 -17.79 -21.62 3.03
C ASN A 321 -19.07 -21.50 3.88
N ARG A 322 -20.20 -22.06 3.43
CA ARG A 322 -21.44 -22.14 4.21
C ARG A 322 -21.24 -22.96 5.48
N ARG A 323 -20.56 -24.11 5.38
CA ARG A 323 -20.27 -24.98 6.54
C ARG A 323 -19.30 -24.30 7.51
N ILE A 324 -18.25 -23.64 7.02
CA ILE A 324 -17.33 -22.85 7.87
C ILE A 324 -18.10 -21.75 8.62
N THR A 325 -18.97 -21.03 7.91
CA THR A 325 -19.79 -19.95 8.51
C THR A 325 -20.66 -20.49 9.65
N ALA A 326 -21.24 -21.69 9.49
CA ALA A 326 -22.10 -22.29 10.50
C ALA A 326 -21.37 -22.65 11.80
N VAL A 327 -20.08 -23.02 11.73
CA VAL A 327 -19.32 -23.47 12.91
C VAL A 327 -18.32 -22.44 13.45
N ASN A 328 -17.90 -21.46 12.65
CA ASN A 328 -16.86 -20.49 13.02
C ASN A 328 -17.20 -19.04 12.63
N GLY A 329 -18.35 -18.79 12.01
CA GLY A 329 -18.75 -17.46 11.54
C GLY A 329 -18.02 -16.99 10.27
N PRO A 330 -18.30 -15.76 9.82
CA PRO A 330 -17.93 -15.29 8.47
C PRO A 330 -16.48 -14.76 8.33
N GLU A 331 -15.72 -14.68 9.42
CA GLU A 331 -14.42 -13.98 9.43
C GLU A 331 -13.27 -14.78 8.79
N ASN A 332 -13.38 -16.11 8.79
CA ASN A 332 -12.30 -17.04 8.39
C ASN A 332 -12.77 -17.95 7.25
N LEU A 333 -13.23 -17.36 6.15
CA LEU A 333 -13.69 -18.11 4.99
C LEU A 333 -12.56 -18.40 4.01
N VAL A 334 -12.75 -19.38 3.15
CA VAL A 334 -11.82 -19.69 2.07
C VAL A 334 -12.03 -18.72 0.92
N GLY A 335 -10.96 -18.05 0.51
CA GLY A 335 -10.95 -17.14 -0.64
C GLY A 335 -11.07 -17.88 -1.97
N HIS A 336 -11.64 -17.21 -2.97
CA HIS A 336 -11.90 -17.78 -4.29
C HIS A 336 -10.63 -17.95 -5.14
N ALA A 337 -9.52 -17.27 -4.83
CA ALA A 337 -8.32 -17.21 -5.67
C ALA A 337 -7.81 -18.60 -6.10
N ASP A 338 -7.71 -19.55 -5.17
CA ASP A 338 -7.22 -20.91 -5.49
C ASP A 338 -8.21 -21.77 -6.29
N TYR A 339 -9.47 -21.35 -6.37
CA TYR A 339 -10.56 -22.00 -7.08
C TYR A 339 -10.91 -21.32 -8.42
N MET A 340 -10.22 -20.23 -8.78
CA MET A 340 -10.40 -19.57 -10.08
C MET A 340 -9.82 -20.44 -11.21
N SER A 341 -10.47 -20.43 -12.37
CA SER A 341 -10.09 -21.26 -13.52
C SER A 341 -8.63 -21.10 -13.94
N ASN A 342 -8.13 -19.85 -14.02
CA ASN A 342 -6.75 -19.58 -14.38
C ASN A 342 -5.75 -20.12 -13.33
N LYS A 343 -6.10 -20.06 -12.04
CA LYS A 343 -5.24 -20.56 -10.95
C LYS A 343 -5.21 -22.07 -10.85
N LEU A 344 -6.34 -22.72 -11.11
CA LEU A 344 -6.39 -24.18 -11.24
C LEU A 344 -5.59 -24.66 -12.46
N GLU A 345 -5.65 -23.93 -13.56
CA GLU A 345 -4.89 -24.26 -14.77
C GLU A 345 -3.38 -24.04 -14.58
N GLU A 346 -2.98 -22.91 -14.00
CA GLU A 346 -1.58 -22.66 -13.60
C GLU A 346 -1.06 -23.78 -12.67
N LEU A 347 -1.88 -24.19 -11.69
CA LEU A 347 -1.54 -25.29 -10.78
C LEU A 347 -1.40 -26.61 -11.53
N ARG A 348 -2.35 -26.95 -12.41
CA ARG A 348 -2.34 -28.19 -13.20
C ARG A 348 -1.04 -28.31 -14.00
N ILE A 349 -0.66 -27.25 -14.70
CA ILE A 349 0.57 -27.16 -15.49
C ILE A 349 1.79 -27.28 -14.57
N ARG A 350 1.85 -26.50 -13.48
CA ARG A 350 3.00 -26.48 -12.55
C ARG A 350 3.26 -27.84 -11.91
N GLU A 351 2.20 -28.54 -11.54
CA GLU A 351 2.30 -29.85 -10.87
C GLU A 351 2.48 -31.01 -11.87
N GLY A 352 2.35 -30.75 -13.17
CA GLY A 352 2.52 -31.73 -14.24
C GLY A 352 1.32 -32.68 -14.40
N TYR A 353 0.12 -32.25 -14.05
CA TYR A 353 -1.10 -33.02 -14.28
C TYR A 353 -1.50 -32.99 -15.76
N GLY A 354 -2.14 -34.05 -16.26
CA GLY A 354 -2.57 -34.19 -17.66
C GLY A 354 -3.50 -33.06 -18.12
N ASP A 355 -3.54 -32.78 -19.43
CA ASP A 355 -4.50 -31.84 -20.03
C ASP A 355 -5.80 -32.55 -20.43
N ASP A 356 -6.36 -33.25 -19.45
CA ASP A 356 -7.58 -34.04 -19.54
C ASP A 356 -8.45 -33.78 -18.30
N GLU A 357 -9.65 -34.38 -18.29
CA GLU A 357 -10.57 -34.23 -17.16
C GLU A 357 -9.95 -34.74 -15.85
N ASP A 358 -9.21 -35.85 -15.87
CA ASP A 358 -8.54 -36.40 -14.68
C ASP A 358 -7.49 -35.43 -14.12
N GLY A 359 -6.63 -34.86 -14.98
CA GLY A 359 -5.65 -33.86 -14.57
C GLY A 359 -6.28 -32.59 -13.99
N ARG A 360 -7.43 -32.17 -14.50
CA ARG A 360 -8.21 -31.05 -13.95
C ARG A 360 -8.86 -31.40 -12.60
N LEU A 361 -9.34 -32.62 -12.40
CA LEU A 361 -9.81 -33.11 -11.10
C LEU A 361 -8.67 -33.17 -10.07
N ARG A 362 -7.48 -33.61 -10.47
CA ARG A 362 -6.28 -33.62 -9.63
C ARG A 362 -5.90 -32.23 -9.15
N ALA A 363 -6.07 -31.19 -9.98
CA ALA A 363 -5.84 -29.81 -9.57
C ALA A 363 -6.80 -29.40 -8.42
N VAL A 364 -8.09 -29.75 -8.50
CA VAL A 364 -9.06 -29.48 -7.42
C VAL A 364 -8.72 -30.28 -6.16
N ALA A 365 -8.41 -31.57 -6.29
CA ALA A 365 -7.98 -32.41 -5.18
C ALA A 365 -6.69 -31.86 -4.52
N HIS A 366 -5.76 -31.35 -5.31
CA HIS A 366 -4.55 -30.69 -4.81
C HIS A 366 -4.90 -29.46 -3.97
N VAL A 367 -5.75 -28.56 -4.46
CA VAL A 367 -6.19 -27.38 -3.69
C VAL A 367 -6.84 -27.81 -2.38
N LEU A 368 -7.77 -28.75 -2.42
CA LEU A 368 -8.44 -29.25 -1.22
C LEU A 368 -7.45 -29.85 -0.22
N ARG A 369 -6.56 -30.72 -0.68
CA ARG A 369 -5.64 -31.48 0.19
C ARG A 369 -4.51 -30.63 0.75
N MET A 370 -3.93 -29.76 -0.08
CA MET A 370 -2.69 -29.04 0.24
C MET A 370 -2.93 -27.63 0.77
N LYS A 371 -4.12 -27.06 0.58
CA LYS A 371 -4.45 -25.71 1.05
C LYS A 371 -5.68 -25.70 1.95
N THR A 372 -6.80 -26.22 1.47
CA THR A 372 -8.08 -26.11 2.19
C THR A 372 -8.09 -26.94 3.48
N ILE A 373 -7.67 -28.20 3.45
CA ILE A 373 -7.65 -29.05 4.65
C ILE A 373 -6.67 -28.49 5.71
N PRO A 374 -5.40 -28.17 5.39
CA PRO A 374 -4.50 -27.56 6.36
C PRO A 374 -5.09 -26.29 7.00
N PHE A 375 -5.70 -25.43 6.19
CA PHE A 375 -6.41 -24.24 6.70
C PHE A 375 -7.53 -24.60 7.69
N LEU A 376 -8.36 -25.61 7.40
CA LEU A 376 -9.41 -26.05 8.32
C LEU A 376 -8.84 -26.67 9.60
N VAL A 377 -7.75 -27.42 9.51
CA VAL A 377 -7.05 -28.01 10.67
C VAL A 377 -6.55 -26.89 11.59
N ASP A 378 -5.91 -25.86 11.03
CA ASP A 378 -5.45 -24.70 11.79
C ASP A 378 -6.63 -23.91 12.39
N LEU A 379 -7.68 -23.70 11.61
CA LEU A 379 -8.87 -22.97 12.02
C LEU A 379 -9.57 -23.61 13.22
N PHE A 380 -9.69 -24.95 13.20
CA PHE A 380 -10.34 -25.74 14.23
C PHE A 380 -9.37 -26.32 15.26
N ARG A 381 -8.11 -25.86 15.29
CA ARG A 381 -7.08 -26.29 16.26
C ARG A 381 -6.91 -27.82 16.33
N GLY A 382 -7.02 -28.48 15.20
CA GLY A 382 -6.90 -29.94 15.10
C GLY A 382 -8.16 -30.75 15.40
N ASP A 383 -9.33 -30.13 15.63
CA ASP A 383 -10.59 -30.86 15.79
C ASP A 383 -10.99 -31.54 14.46
N GLY A 384 -10.66 -32.83 14.36
CA GLY A 384 -10.94 -33.65 13.18
C GLY A 384 -12.43 -33.75 12.85
N ARG A 385 -13.33 -33.69 13.84
CA ARG A 385 -14.78 -33.79 13.62
C ARG A 385 -15.29 -32.58 12.86
N LEU A 386 -14.83 -31.38 13.22
CA LEU A 386 -15.17 -30.14 12.53
C LEU A 386 -14.54 -30.06 11.13
N VAL A 387 -13.27 -30.47 10.99
CA VAL A 387 -12.60 -30.54 9.68
C VAL A 387 -13.38 -31.42 8.72
N ARG A 388 -13.76 -32.63 9.15
CA ARG A 388 -14.55 -33.57 8.35
C ARG A 388 -15.96 -33.07 8.07
N PHE A 389 -16.63 -32.45 9.05
CA PHE A 389 -17.94 -31.84 8.84
C PHE A 389 -17.91 -30.82 7.69
N VAL A 390 -16.89 -29.96 7.68
CA VAL A 390 -16.74 -28.94 6.63
C VAL A 390 -16.34 -29.56 5.30
N ALA A 391 -15.26 -30.33 5.25
CA ALA A 391 -14.67 -30.83 4.01
C ALA A 391 -15.43 -32.03 3.39
N GLY A 392 -16.10 -32.85 4.20
CA GLY A 392 -16.74 -34.11 3.83
C GLY A 392 -16.12 -35.31 4.57
N ASN A 393 -16.94 -36.06 5.33
CA ASN A 393 -16.47 -37.15 6.20
C ASN A 393 -15.72 -38.26 5.43
N ASP A 394 -16.19 -38.54 4.23
CA ASP A 394 -15.75 -39.60 3.33
C ASP A 394 -14.40 -39.35 2.64
N LEU A 395 -13.87 -38.12 2.73
CA LEU A 395 -12.53 -37.77 2.29
C LEU A 395 -11.47 -38.17 3.30
N PHE A 396 -11.86 -38.69 4.47
CA PHE A 396 -10.94 -39.01 5.55
C PHE A 396 -11.03 -40.48 5.94
N VAL A 397 -9.93 -40.97 6.50
CA VAL A 397 -9.89 -42.20 7.27
C VAL A 397 -9.64 -41.83 8.73
N GLU A 398 -10.29 -42.57 9.62
CA GLU A 398 -10.06 -42.49 11.06
C GLU A 398 -9.18 -43.66 11.46
N GLU A 399 -8.10 -43.37 12.15
CA GLU A 399 -7.24 -44.38 12.78
C GLU A 399 -7.57 -44.42 14.27
N PRO A 400 -8.16 -45.51 14.78
CA PRO A 400 -8.45 -45.66 16.20
C PRO A 400 -7.13 -45.77 16.98
N MET A 401 -7.09 -45.22 18.20
CA MET A 401 -5.93 -45.25 19.10
C MET A 401 -6.14 -46.26 20.23
N ASP A 402 -6.94 -47.29 20.00
CA ASP A 402 -7.32 -48.30 21.00
C ASP A 402 -6.10 -49.04 21.55
N ASP A 403 -5.08 -49.23 20.71
CA ASP A 403 -3.79 -49.83 21.06
C ASP A 403 -2.99 -49.01 22.08
N LEU A 404 -3.25 -47.69 22.17
CA LEU A 404 -2.59 -46.77 23.10
C LEU A 404 -3.46 -46.41 24.31
N ALA A 405 -4.67 -46.97 24.43
CA ALA A 405 -5.64 -46.59 25.45
C ALA A 405 -5.08 -46.67 26.88
N GLU A 406 -4.41 -47.77 27.24
CA GLU A 406 -3.79 -47.95 28.57
C GLU A 406 -2.67 -46.93 28.84
N ALA A 407 -1.81 -46.70 27.85
CA ALA A 407 -0.70 -45.74 27.95
C ALA A 407 -1.20 -44.30 28.10
N LEU A 408 -2.28 -43.95 27.39
CA LEU A 408 -2.91 -42.63 27.46
C LEU A 408 -3.61 -42.42 28.80
N GLN A 409 -4.29 -43.45 29.32
CA GLN A 409 -4.88 -43.41 30.66
C GLN A 409 -3.81 -43.18 31.75
N ALA A 410 -2.65 -43.84 31.64
CA ALA A 410 -1.52 -43.63 32.55
C ALA A 410 -0.98 -42.19 32.52
N LEU A 411 -1.14 -41.49 31.39
CA LEU A 411 -0.80 -40.06 31.21
C LEU A 411 -1.97 -39.11 31.56
N GLY A 412 -3.08 -39.62 32.07
CA GLY A 412 -4.27 -38.83 32.39
C GLY A 412 -5.05 -38.36 31.16
N ARG A 413 -5.04 -39.13 30.08
CA ARG A 413 -5.86 -38.92 28.86
C ARG A 413 -6.85 -40.07 28.74
N PHE A 414 -8.15 -39.76 28.86
CA PHE A 414 -9.18 -40.77 29.09
C PHE A 414 -10.07 -41.10 27.87
N ASP A 415 -9.98 -40.31 26.80
CA ASP A 415 -10.76 -40.49 25.57
C ASP A 415 -10.01 -39.84 24.39
N PRO A 416 -9.03 -40.54 23.78
CA PRO A 416 -8.29 -39.95 22.67
C PRO A 416 -9.17 -39.90 21.42
N ASP A 417 -9.39 -38.69 20.90
CA ASP A 417 -10.01 -38.54 19.58
C ASP A 417 -9.23 -39.34 18.53
N PRO A 418 -9.92 -40.10 17.65
CA PRO A 418 -9.25 -40.84 16.59
C PRO A 418 -8.49 -39.89 15.67
N VAL A 419 -7.31 -40.32 15.24
CA VAL A 419 -6.48 -39.50 14.35
C VAL A 419 -7.15 -39.48 12.98
N THR A 420 -7.53 -38.28 12.55
CA THR A 420 -8.17 -38.07 11.26
C THR A 420 -7.12 -37.75 10.21
N ARG A 421 -7.09 -38.50 9.10
CA ARG A 421 -6.17 -38.24 7.98
C ARG A 421 -6.89 -38.23 6.63
N PRO A 422 -6.50 -37.36 5.70
CA PRO A 422 -6.99 -37.42 4.32
C PRO A 422 -6.74 -38.80 3.69
N ALA A 423 -7.78 -39.46 3.20
CA ALA A 423 -7.69 -40.80 2.62
C ALA A 423 -6.76 -40.83 1.39
N ALA A 424 -6.00 -41.92 1.22
CA ALA A 424 -5.00 -42.03 0.14
C ALA A 424 -5.62 -42.03 -1.27
N TRP A 425 -6.82 -42.59 -1.41
CA TRP A 425 -7.50 -42.79 -2.71
C TRP A 425 -7.80 -41.51 -3.49
N TRP A 426 -7.71 -40.33 -2.88
CA TRP A 426 -7.88 -39.05 -3.57
C TRP A 426 -6.64 -38.14 -3.47
N HIS A 427 -5.48 -38.68 -3.11
CA HIS A 427 -4.25 -37.93 -3.21
C HIS A 427 -3.87 -37.79 -4.69
N PRO A 428 -3.73 -36.57 -5.24
CA PRO A 428 -3.58 -36.35 -6.68
C PRO A 428 -2.27 -36.85 -7.29
N ARG A 429 -1.34 -37.35 -6.47
CA ARG A 429 -0.06 -37.95 -6.89
C ARG A 429 0.12 -39.41 -6.47
N GLU A 430 -0.80 -39.97 -5.68
CA GLU A 430 -0.65 -41.36 -5.25
C GLU A 430 -1.16 -42.33 -6.33
N PRO A 431 -0.64 -43.56 -6.39
CA PRO A 431 -1.12 -44.61 -7.29
C PRO A 431 -2.60 -44.93 -7.09
N ASP A 432 -3.10 -44.78 -5.86
CA ASP A 432 -4.47 -45.11 -5.46
C ASP A 432 -5.50 -44.05 -5.89
N TRP A 433 -5.09 -43.00 -6.61
CA TRP A 433 -5.99 -41.95 -7.09
C TRP A 433 -7.19 -42.51 -7.87
N ASP A 434 -8.39 -42.17 -7.41
CA ASP A 434 -9.67 -42.51 -8.02
C ASP A 434 -10.47 -41.23 -8.32
N GLY A 435 -10.25 -40.69 -9.51
CA GLY A 435 -10.90 -39.45 -9.98
C GLY A 435 -12.41 -39.58 -10.11
N ALA A 436 -12.92 -40.75 -10.49
CA ALA A 436 -14.37 -40.99 -10.63
C ALA A 436 -15.05 -40.97 -9.26
N ARG A 437 -14.47 -41.67 -8.26
CA ARG A 437 -14.94 -41.63 -6.88
C ARG A 437 -14.84 -40.22 -6.31
N PHE A 438 -13.77 -39.48 -6.60
CA PHE A 438 -13.59 -38.11 -6.13
C PHE A 438 -14.67 -37.19 -6.69
N ALA A 439 -14.91 -37.24 -8.00
CA ALA A 439 -15.94 -36.46 -8.66
C ALA A 439 -17.34 -36.74 -8.10
N ALA A 440 -17.65 -38.01 -7.83
CA ALA A 440 -18.95 -38.43 -7.31
C ALA A 440 -19.27 -37.94 -5.88
N ARG A 441 -18.29 -37.41 -5.13
CA ARG A 441 -18.53 -36.88 -3.76
C ARG A 441 -19.03 -35.45 -3.74
N PHE A 442 -18.82 -34.73 -4.84
CA PHE A 442 -19.17 -33.32 -4.92
C PHE A 442 -20.38 -33.12 -5.82
N PRO A 443 -21.06 -31.97 -5.70
CA PRO A 443 -22.13 -31.62 -6.62
C PRO A 443 -21.66 -31.79 -8.06
N SER A 444 -22.42 -32.54 -8.84
CA SER A 444 -22.24 -32.65 -10.28
C SER A 444 -23.16 -31.67 -10.96
N VAL A 445 -22.72 -31.17 -12.11
CA VAL A 445 -23.56 -30.28 -12.89
C VAL A 445 -24.70 -31.13 -13.47
N PRO A 446 -25.98 -30.79 -13.26
CA PRO A 446 -27.07 -31.53 -13.87
C PRO A 446 -26.83 -31.58 -15.38
N ALA A 447 -26.94 -32.78 -15.97
CA ALA A 447 -26.87 -32.93 -17.42
C ALA A 447 -27.88 -31.96 -18.03
N SER A 448 -27.39 -30.98 -18.78
CA SER A 448 -28.21 -29.95 -19.40
C SER A 448 -29.31 -30.65 -20.19
N GLY A 449 -30.56 -30.51 -19.74
CA GLY A 449 -31.71 -30.94 -20.52
C GLY A 449 -31.67 -30.20 -21.86
N VAL A 450 -31.61 -30.99 -22.93
CA VAL A 450 -31.76 -30.57 -24.33
C VAL A 450 -33.05 -29.78 -24.53
#